data_AF-A0A660UBZ8-F1
#
_entry.id   AF-A0A660UBZ8-F1
#
_cell.length_a   1.000
_cell.length_b   1.000
_cell.length_c   1.000
_cell.angle_alpha   90.00
_cell.angle_beta   90.00
_cell.angle_gamma   90.00
#
_symmetry.space_group_name_H-M   'P 1'
#
loop_
_entity.id
_entity.type
_entity.pdbx_description
1 polymer ?
#
loop_
_entity_poly.entity_id
_entity_poly.type
_entity_poly.pdbx_seq_one_letter_code
_entity_poly.pdbx_strand_id
1 'polypeptide(L)' 'MRSYPPEIMNIYYRGIDLFVQKKYEEAIAEWQKILEIDPYNQLALRNIKEAEQRLRKLRELKKK' A
#
# COMPACT_ATOMS: atom_id res chain seq x y z
N MET A 1 17.95 -5.40 15.43
CA MET A 1 16.57 -5.22 14.92
C MET A 1 16.56 -4.02 14.00
N ARG A 2 15.99 -4.15 12.79
CA ARG A 2 15.79 -3.01 11.88
C ARG A 2 14.66 -2.17 12.50
N SER A 3 15.01 -1.10 13.21
CA SER A 3 14.01 -0.16 13.71
C SER A 3 13.63 0.73 12.54
N TYR A 4 12.37 0.65 12.09
CA TYR A 4 11.89 1.51 11.02
C TYR A 4 11.80 2.95 11.53
N PRO A 5 12.23 3.94 10.75
CA PRO A 5 11.96 5.34 11.04
C PRO A 5 10.45 5.55 11.29
N PRO A 6 10.07 6.42 12.25
CA PRO A 6 8.67 6.75 12.50
C PRO A 6 7.91 7.20 11.23
N GLU A 7 8.61 7.82 10.29
CA GLU A 7 8.09 8.21 8.99
C GLU A 7 7.59 7.02 8.17
N ILE A 8 8.36 5.94 8.05
CA ILE A 8 7.94 4.72 7.34
C ILE A 8 6.70 4.12 7.99
N MET A 9 6.64 4.13 9.33
CA MET A 9 5.48 3.61 10.06
C MET A 9 4.23 4.46 9.82
N ASN A 10 4.35 5.79 9.84
CA ASN A 10 3.23 6.70 9.55
C ASN A 10 2.69 6.50 8.13
N ILE A 11 3.58 6.44 7.13
CA ILE A 11 3.20 6.17 5.74
C ILE A 11 2.51 4.79 5.63
N TYR A 12 3.07 3.79 6.31
CA TYR A 12 2.53 2.44 6.32
C TYR A 12 1.10 2.39 6.86
N TYR A 13 0.86 2.97 8.05
CA TYR A 13 -0.46 2.99 8.67
C TYR A 13 -1.48 3.79 7.87
N ARG A 14 -1.06 4.90 7.24
CA ARG A 14 -1.92 5.66 6.33
C ARG A 14 -2.35 4.81 5.13
N GLY A 15 -1.42 4.06 4.52
CA GLY A 15 -1.76 3.13 3.45
C GLY A 15 -2.73 2.03 3.89
N ILE A 16 -2.61 1.53 5.13
CA ILE A 16 -3.54 0.55 5.71
C ILE A 16 -4.95 1.14 5.87
N ASP A 17 -5.08 2.37 6.39
CA ASP A 17 -6.37 3.04 6.53
C ASP A 17 -7.07 3.22 5.16
N LEU A 18 -6.32 3.70 4.16
CA LEU A 18 -6.81 3.83 2.79
C LEU A 18 -7.23 2.48 2.19
N PHE A 19 -6.45 1.42 2.44
CA PHE A 19 -6.77 0.07 1.98
C PHE A 19 -8.08 -0.45 2.59
N VAL A 20 -8.30 -0.23 3.89
CA VAL A 20 -9.54 -0.61 4.59
C VAL A 20 -10.73 0.17 4.03
N GLN A 21 -10.54 1.44 3.66
CA GLN A 21 -11.53 2.26 2.96
C GLN A 21 -11.75 1.86 1.49
N LYS A 22 -11.09 0.79 1.00
CA LYS A 22 -11.10 0.34 -0.40
C LYS A 22 -10.55 1.37 -1.41
N LYS A 23 -9.83 2.38 -0.92
CA LYS A 23 -9.11 3.39 -1.73
C LYS A 23 -7.77 2.80 -2.16
N TYR A 24 -7.82 1.75 -2.96
CA TYR A 24 -6.64 0.94 -3.28
C TYR A 24 -5.57 1.73 -4.04
N GLU A 25 -5.95 2.66 -4.91
CA GLU A 25 -5.00 3.52 -5.64
C GLU A 25 -4.23 4.45 -4.70
N GLU A 26 -4.92 5.08 -3.76
CA GLU A 26 -4.29 5.94 -2.75
C GLU A 26 -3.40 5.14 -1.80
N ALA A 27 -3.83 3.93 -1.40
CA ALA A 27 -3.03 3.03 -0.57
C ALA A 27 -1.71 2.62 -1.25
N ILE A 28 -1.76 2.29 -2.54
CA ILE A 28 -0.58 1.97 -3.34
C ILE A 28 0.37 3.16 -3.38
N ALA A 29 -0.15 4.37 -3.63
CA ALA A 29 0.67 5.59 -3.68
C ALA A 29 1.37 5.88 -2.35
N GLU A 30 0.71 5.66 -1.20
CA GLU A 30 1.38 5.80 0.10
C GLU A 30 2.50 4.76 0.26
N TRP A 31 2.25 3.48 -0.02
CA TRP A 31 3.29 2.46 0.13
C TRP A 31 4.44 2.60 -0.88
N GLN A 32 4.21 3.20 -2.05
CA GLN A 32 5.30 3.53 -2.99
C GLN A 32 6.31 4.50 -2.38
N LYS A 33 5.88 5.46 -1.55
CA LYS A 33 6.80 6.35 -0.82
C LYS A 33 7.72 5.59 0.14
N ILE A 34 7.24 4.47 0.72
CA ILE A 34 8.10 3.60 1.53
C ILE A 34 9.21 2.99 0.68
N LEU A 35 8.90 2.62 -0.57
CA LEU A 35 9.88 2.07 -1.51
C LEU A 35 10.89 3.11 -2.02
N GLU A 36 10.54 4.40 -2.01
CA GLU A 36 11.50 5.47 -2.27
C GLU A 36 12.56 5.58 -1.17
N ILE A 37 12.19 5.25 0.08
CA ILE A 37 13.08 5.28 1.26
C ILE A 37 13.82 3.95 1.47
N ASP A 38 13.10 2.83 1.36
CA ASP A 38 13.61 1.45 1.45
C ASP A 38 13.04 0.63 0.28
N PRO A 39 13.74 0.61 -0.88
CA PRO A 39 13.28 -0.09 -2.08
C PRO A 39 13.01 -1.57 -1.89
N TYR A 40 13.60 -2.18 -0.86
CA TYR A 40 13.47 -3.60 -0.55
C TYR A 40 12.49 -3.88 0.60
N ASN A 41 11.70 -2.90 1.01
CA ASN A 41 10.71 -3.05 2.07
C ASN A 41 9.64 -4.08 1.70
N GLN A 42 9.79 -5.29 2.26
CA GLN A 42 8.91 -6.43 1.96
C GLN A 42 7.45 -6.18 2.36
N LEU A 43 7.20 -5.38 3.40
CA LEU A 43 5.85 -5.06 3.85
C LEU A 43 5.13 -4.16 2.83
N ALA A 44 5.81 -3.10 2.36
CA ALA A 44 5.28 -2.21 1.33
C ALA A 44 5.02 -2.96 0.01
N LEU A 45 5.99 -3.76 -0.46
CA LEU A 45 5.85 -4.57 -1.69
C LEU A 45 4.65 -5.54 -1.61
N ARG A 46 4.51 -6.26 -0.49
CA ARG A 46 3.40 -7.19 -0.28
C ARG A 46 2.05 -6.47 -0.31
N ASN A 47 1.96 -5.35 0.40
CA ASN A 47 0.73 -4.59 0.52
C ASN A 47 0.30 -3.94 -0.81
N ILE A 48 1.25 -3.39 -1.58
CA ILE A 48 1.01 -2.88 -2.95
C ILE A 48 0.44 -4.00 -3.82
N LYS A 49 1.07 -5.16 -3.85
CA LYS A 49 0.60 -6.31 -4.63
C LYS A 49 -0.82 -6.73 -4.26
N GLU A 50 -1.15 -6.73 -2.97
CA GLU A 50 -2.52 -7.04 -2.53
C GLU A 50 -3.52 -5.95 -2.98
N ALA A 51 -3.17 -4.66 -2.83
CA ALA A 51 -4.03 -3.57 -3.28
C ALA A 51 -4.27 -3.58 -4.80
N GLU A 52 -3.25 -3.88 -5.60
CA GLU A 52 -3.38 -4.01 -7.06
C GLU A 52 -4.37 -5.11 -7.44
N GLN A 53 -4.30 -6.27 -6.77
CA GLN A 53 -5.24 -7.38 -6.99
C GLN A 53 -6.68 -6.97 -6.63
N ARG A 54 -6.87 -6.29 -5.50
CA ARG A 54 -8.18 -5.81 -5.05
C ARG A 54 -8.74 -4.76 -6.01
N LEU A 55 -7.91 -3.82 -6.46
CA LEU A 55 -8.27 -2.79 -7.42
C LEU A 55 -8.68 -3.38 -8.77
N ARG A 56 -7.91 -4.35 -9.28
CA ARG A 56 -8.24 -5.07 -10.52
C ARG A 56 -9.61 -5.73 -10.41
N LYS A 57 -9.85 -6.48 -9.33
CA LYS A 57 -11.15 -7.15 -9.09
C LYS A 57 -12.30 -6.15 -8.97
N LEU A 58 -12.09 -5.02 -8.26
CA LEU A 58 -13.10 -3.97 -8.13
C LEU A 58 -13.44 -3.34 -9.48
N ARG A 59 -12.43 -3.09 -10.34
CA ARG A 59 -12.63 -2.57 -11.69
C ARG A 59 -13.36 -3.56 -12.59
N GLU A 60 -13.08 -4.86 -12.49
CA GLU A 60 -13.81 -5.91 -13.22
C GLU A 60 -15.28 -5.98 -12.78
N LEU A 61 -15.56 -5.92 -11.48
CA LEU A 61 -16.92 -5.94 -10.95
C LEU A 61 -17.76 -4.73 -11.40
N LYS A 62 -17.15 -3.55 -11.54
CA LYS A 62 -17.83 -2.33 -12.01
C LYS A 62 -18.13 -2.33 -13.51
N LYS A 63 -17.52 -3.21 -14.30
CA LYS A 63 -17.72 -3.31 -15.76
C LYS A 63 -18.84 -4.27 -16.16
N LYS A 64 -19.47 -4.94 -15.19
CA LYS A 64 -20.56 -5.90 -15.39
C LYS A 64 -21.87 -5.30 -14.91
#